data_AF-A0A967JZH7-F1
#
_entry.id   AF-A0A967JZH7-F1
#
_cell.length_a   1.000
_cell.length_b   1.000
_cell.length_c   1.000
_cell.angle_alpha   90.00
_cell.angle_beta   90.00
_cell.angle_gamma   90.00
#
_symmetry.space_group_name_H-M   'P 1'
#
loop_
_entity.id
_entity.type
_entity.pdbx_description
1 polymer ?
#
loop_
_entity_poly.entity_id
_entity_poly.type
_entity_poly.pdbx_seq_one_letter_code
_entity_poly.pdbx_strand_id
1 'polypeptide(L)'
;RLLAAGVGDCWQLARVFRDGERGRLHSPEFDLLEWYRVGLDHHALMDEVATLVHRVVEPERPVPDVSKLTYRAAFVEHAGIDPLEADTAQLRRAADALGVPVSGLGEGEREDWLDALLATAVVPALPRERLVFVHDWPAPQAALARLAPHDP
;
A
#
# COMPACT_ATOMS: atom_id res chain seq x y z
N ARG A 1 -8.96 8.39 18.99
CA ARG A 1 -9.56 8.96 20.24
C ARG A 1 -9.09 8.21 21.49
N LEU A 2 -9.18 6.87 21.54
CA LEU A 2 -8.71 6.08 22.70
C LEU A 2 -7.22 6.22 23.01
N LEU A 3 -6.36 6.25 21.98
CA LEU A 3 -4.93 6.51 22.16
C LEU A 3 -4.65 7.86 22.84
N ALA A 4 -5.31 8.92 22.38
CA ALA A 4 -5.19 10.25 22.99
C ALA A 4 -5.73 10.28 24.43
N ALA A 5 -6.66 9.37 24.78
CA ALA A 5 -7.15 9.18 26.14
C ALA A 5 -6.23 8.30 27.00
N GLY A 6 -5.10 7.81 26.46
CA GLY A 6 -4.06 7.12 27.24
C GLY A 6 -4.26 5.61 27.39
N VAL A 7 -5.05 4.95 26.53
CA VAL A 7 -5.24 3.48 26.61
C VAL A 7 -3.95 2.67 26.40
N GLY A 8 -2.92 3.29 25.80
CA GLY A 8 -1.67 2.63 25.41
C GLY A 8 -1.82 1.82 24.13
N ASP A 9 -1.01 0.78 23.99
CA ASP A 9 -1.11 -0.16 22.86
C ASP A 9 -2.48 -0.84 22.85
N CYS A 10 -3.16 -0.85 21.70
CA CYS A 10 -4.51 -1.40 21.60
C CYS A 10 -4.77 -2.02 20.22
N TRP A 11 -5.70 -2.97 20.16
CA TRP A 11 -6.13 -3.64 18.93
C TRP A 11 -7.64 -3.88 18.93
N GLN A 12 -8.20 -4.11 17.75
CA GLN A 12 -9.59 -4.47 17.54
C GLN A 12 -9.73 -5.39 16.33
N LEU A 13 -10.53 -6.46 16.48
CA LEU A 13 -11.07 -7.23 15.38
C LEU A 13 -12.57 -6.93 15.29
N ALA A 14 -13.01 -6.30 14.20
CA ALA A 14 -14.40 -5.87 14.06
C ALA A 14 -14.89 -5.91 12.62
N ARG A 15 -16.22 -5.97 12.48
CA ARG A 15 -16.89 -5.84 11.20
C ARG A 15 -16.87 -4.39 10.74
N VAL A 16 -16.36 -4.15 9.53
CA VAL A 16 -16.34 -2.84 8.88
C VAL A 16 -17.12 -2.88 7.55
N PHE A 17 -17.53 -1.70 7.10
CA PHE A 17 -18.45 -1.53 5.97
C PHE A 17 -17.87 -0.54 4.97
N ARG A 18 -17.87 -0.89 3.68
CA ARG A 18 -17.50 -0.01 2.58
C ARG A 18 -18.53 -0.12 1.46
N ASP A 19 -19.18 0.99 1.14
CA ASP A 19 -20.19 1.01 0.08
C ASP A 19 -19.52 1.01 -1.31
N GLY A 20 -20.06 0.24 -2.25
CA GLY A 20 -19.56 0.17 -3.64
C GLY A 20 -18.48 -0.89 -3.94
N GLU A 21 -17.81 -1.48 -2.94
CA GLU A 21 -16.74 -2.47 -3.16
C GLU A 21 -17.29 -3.91 -3.25
N ARG A 22 -17.61 -4.37 -4.47
CA ARG A 22 -18.02 -5.77 -4.74
C ARG A 22 -17.13 -6.41 -5.81
N GLY A 23 -16.47 -7.51 -5.46
CA GLY A 23 -15.62 -8.24 -6.40
C GLY A 23 -15.05 -9.52 -5.79
N ARG A 24 -14.21 -10.22 -6.55
CA ARG A 24 -13.59 -11.48 -6.10
C ARG A 24 -12.86 -11.36 -4.75
N LEU A 25 -12.28 -10.19 -4.49
CA LEU A 25 -11.52 -9.88 -3.27
C LEU A 25 -12.20 -8.81 -2.40
N HIS A 26 -13.44 -8.41 -2.72
CA HIS A 26 -14.12 -7.29 -2.06
C HIS A 26 -15.54 -7.65 -1.67
N SER A 27 -15.86 -7.42 -0.40
CA SER A 27 -17.20 -7.53 0.18
C SER A 27 -17.55 -6.18 0.80
N PRO A 28 -18.80 -5.69 0.68
CA PRO A 28 -19.24 -4.47 1.36
C PRO A 28 -19.15 -4.56 2.88
N GLU A 29 -19.06 -5.78 3.40
CA GLU A 29 -18.90 -6.13 4.82
C GLU A 29 -17.74 -7.12 4.98
N PHE A 30 -16.75 -6.79 5.82
CA PHE A 30 -15.63 -7.70 6.09
C PHE A 30 -15.02 -7.46 7.48
N ASP A 31 -14.33 -8.47 8.00
CA ASP A 31 -13.64 -8.36 9.29
C ASP A 31 -12.28 -7.68 9.11
N LEU A 32 -12.03 -6.63 9.89
CA LEU A 32 -10.78 -5.88 9.91
C LEU A 32 -10.09 -6.07 11.26
N LEU A 33 -8.82 -6.45 11.21
CA LEU A 33 -7.90 -6.36 12.34
C LEU A 33 -7.13 -5.04 12.24
N GLU A 34 -7.29 -4.17 13.22
CA GLU A 34 -6.59 -2.89 13.33
C GLU A 34 -5.94 -2.77 14.71
N TRP A 35 -4.70 -2.29 14.77
CA TRP A 35 -4.01 -2.07 16.04
C TRP A 35 -3.04 -0.90 15.97
N TYR A 36 -2.70 -0.39 17.15
CA TYR A 36 -1.84 0.76 17.33
C TYR A 36 -0.78 0.46 18.39
N ARG A 37 0.45 0.91 18.12
CA ARG A 37 1.61 0.77 19.00
C ARG A 37 2.20 2.15 19.30
N VAL A 38 2.16 2.55 20.57
CA VAL A 38 2.61 3.87 21.01
C VAL A 38 4.14 3.93 20.97
N GLY A 39 4.68 4.92 20.27
CA GLY A 39 6.12 5.12 20.13
C GLY A 39 6.82 4.16 19.17
N LEU A 40 6.08 3.25 18.53
CA LEU A 40 6.61 2.37 17.50
C LEU A 40 6.66 3.11 16.16
N ASP A 41 7.80 3.03 15.46
CA ASP A 41 7.88 3.49 14.09
C ASP A 41 7.27 2.49 13.10
N HIS A 42 7.08 2.94 11.86
CA HIS A 42 6.45 2.13 10.83
C HIS A 42 7.31 0.95 10.38
N HIS A 43 8.65 1.01 10.49
CA HIS A 43 9.51 -0.13 10.13
C HIS A 43 9.38 -1.27 11.12
N ALA A 44 9.37 -0.96 12.41
CA ALA A 44 9.12 -1.93 13.46
C ALA A 44 7.67 -2.46 13.41
N LEU A 45 6.70 -1.62 13.03
CA LEU A 45 5.33 -2.08 12.78
C LEU A 45 5.25 -3.05 11.60
N MET A 46 5.98 -2.81 10.50
CA MET A 46 6.07 -3.76 9.38
C MET A 46 6.65 -5.13 9.83
N ASP A 47 7.66 -5.13 10.71
CA ASP A 47 8.23 -6.37 11.25
C ASP A 47 7.24 -7.11 12.17
N GLU A 48 6.40 -6.37 12.89
CA GLU A 48 5.32 -6.94 13.69
C GLU A 48 4.21 -7.55 12.81
N VAL A 49 3.81 -6.87 11.74
CA VAL A 49 2.87 -7.42 10.73
C VAL A 49 3.43 -8.71 10.14
N ALA A 50 4.69 -8.72 9.73
CA ALA A 50 5.37 -9.92 9.23
C ALA A 50 5.30 -11.08 10.24
N THR A 51 5.64 -10.80 11.50
CA THR A 51 5.60 -11.77 12.59
C THR A 51 4.19 -12.34 12.77
N LEU A 52 3.16 -11.50 12.71
CA LEU A 52 1.76 -11.92 12.81
C LEU A 52 1.38 -12.85 11.65
N VAL A 53 1.70 -12.46 10.41
CA VAL A 53 1.39 -13.27 9.21
C VAL A 53 2.07 -14.63 9.29
N HIS A 54 3.37 -14.70 9.61
CA HIS A 54 4.05 -15.97 9.82
C HIS A 54 3.37 -16.82 10.90
N ARG A 55 3.08 -16.26 12.06
CA ARG A 55 2.49 -17.04 13.16
C ARG A 55 1.12 -17.62 12.83
N VAL A 56 0.31 -16.89 12.06
CA VAL A 56 -1.06 -17.30 11.75
C VAL A 56 -1.12 -18.23 10.53
N VAL A 57 -0.31 -17.98 9.50
CA VAL A 57 -0.43 -18.66 8.20
C VAL A 57 0.53 -19.85 8.08
N GLU A 58 1.73 -19.78 8.67
CA GLU A 58 2.74 -20.86 8.59
C GLU A 58 2.22 -22.24 8.98
N PRO A 59 1.34 -22.40 10.01
CA PRO A 59 0.76 -23.70 10.35
C PRO A 59 -0.08 -24.33 9.22
N GLU A 60 -0.64 -23.53 8.32
CA GLU A 60 -1.46 -24.01 7.19
C GLU A 60 -0.68 -24.11 5.88
N ARG A 61 0.29 -23.23 5.65
CA ARG A 61 1.13 -23.22 4.45
C ARG A 61 2.42 -22.40 4.67
N PRO A 62 3.52 -22.71 3.97
CA PRO A 62 4.74 -21.92 4.05
C PRO A 62 4.50 -20.45 3.73
N VAL A 63 4.97 -19.56 4.59
CA VAL A 63 4.93 -18.11 4.37
C VAL A 63 6.28 -17.67 3.79
N PRO A 64 6.28 -16.98 2.64
CA PRO A 64 7.53 -16.51 2.03
C PRO A 64 8.28 -15.48 2.88
N ASP A 65 9.58 -15.32 2.60
CA ASP A 65 10.39 -14.28 3.21
C ASP A 65 9.85 -12.88 2.91
N VAL A 66 10.09 -11.96 3.83
CA VAL A 66 9.69 -10.55 3.73
C VAL A 66 10.74 -9.73 3.00
N SER A 67 10.28 -8.78 2.21
CA SER A 67 11.08 -7.70 1.62
C SER A 67 10.39 -6.36 1.79
N LYS A 68 11.17 -5.28 1.82
CA LYS A 68 10.70 -3.90 1.93
C LYS A 68 11.19 -3.14 0.71
N LEU A 69 10.31 -2.39 0.07
CA LEU A 69 10.60 -1.59 -1.11
C LEU A 69 10.00 -0.20 -0.91
N THR A 70 10.72 0.84 -1.30
CA THR A 70 10.14 2.19 -1.32
C THR A 70 9.19 2.31 -2.50
N TYR A 71 8.18 3.16 -2.38
CA TYR A 71 7.23 3.45 -3.46
C TYR A 71 7.96 3.89 -4.73
N ARG A 72 8.93 4.80 -4.59
CA ARG A 72 9.79 5.26 -5.69
C ARG A 72 10.54 4.10 -6.35
N ALA A 73 11.17 3.22 -5.57
CA ALA A 73 11.91 2.09 -6.12
C ALA A 73 10.98 1.10 -6.83
N ALA A 74 9.79 0.82 -6.29
CA ALA A 74 8.81 -0.06 -6.90
C ALA A 74 8.37 0.43 -8.29
N PHE A 75 8.14 1.73 -8.45
CA PHE A 75 7.80 2.32 -9.75
C PHE A 75 8.98 2.34 -10.72
N VAL A 76 10.18 2.71 -10.26
CA VAL A 76 11.37 2.72 -11.12
C VAL A 76 11.67 1.31 -11.63
N GLU A 77 11.57 0.30 -10.76
CA GLU A 77 11.85 -1.09 -11.10
C GLU A 77 10.78 -1.71 -12.02
N HIS A 78 9.50 -1.48 -11.74
CA HIS A 78 8.41 -2.23 -12.39
C HIS A 78 7.60 -1.42 -13.41
N ALA A 79 7.67 -0.08 -13.37
CA ALA A 79 7.01 0.81 -14.31
C ALA A 79 7.99 1.69 -15.11
N GLY A 80 9.30 1.63 -14.81
CA GLY A 80 10.33 2.37 -15.55
C GLY A 80 10.23 3.88 -15.44
N ILE A 81 9.53 4.39 -14.43
CA ILE A 81 9.26 5.81 -14.23
C ILE A 81 9.49 6.20 -12.77
N ASP A 82 9.98 7.40 -12.55
CA ASP A 82 10.12 7.97 -11.22
C ASP A 82 8.80 8.65 -10.81
N PRO A 83 8.06 8.12 -9.83
CA PRO A 83 6.74 8.62 -9.48
C PRO A 83 6.79 9.89 -8.63
N LEU A 84 7.97 10.38 -8.23
CA LEU A 84 8.11 11.63 -7.48
C LEU A 84 8.46 12.79 -8.41
N GLU A 85 9.21 12.52 -9.48
CA GLU A 85 9.67 13.53 -10.44
C GLU A 85 8.76 13.64 -11.67
N ALA A 86 8.08 12.56 -12.05
CA ALA A 86 7.30 12.54 -13.28
C ALA A 86 6.09 13.49 -13.22
N ASP A 87 5.92 14.26 -14.29
CA ASP A 87 4.71 15.01 -14.57
C ASP A 87 3.58 14.07 -15.07
N THR A 88 2.35 14.57 -15.08
CA THR A 88 1.17 13.81 -15.52
C THR A 88 1.31 13.29 -16.96
N ALA A 89 1.97 14.04 -17.84
CA ALA A 89 2.15 13.62 -19.23
C ALA A 89 3.15 12.46 -19.35
N GLN A 90 4.20 12.44 -18.53
CA GLN A 90 5.14 11.33 -18.42
C GLN A 90 4.45 10.08 -17.85
N LEU A 91 3.66 10.23 -16.77
CA LEU A 91 2.88 9.12 -16.19
C LEU A 91 1.90 8.52 -17.21
N ARG A 92 1.18 9.36 -17.95
CA ARG A 92 0.30 8.90 -19.02
C ARG A 92 1.05 8.14 -20.11
N ARG A 93 2.21 8.63 -20.56
CA ARG A 93 3.02 7.92 -21.56
C ARG A 93 3.51 6.56 -21.04
N ALA A 94 3.88 6.47 -19.76
CA ALA A 94 4.25 5.20 -19.15
C ALA A 94 3.06 4.24 -19.08
N ALA A 95 1.88 4.74 -18.69
CA ALA A 95 0.64 3.96 -18.66
C ALA A 95 0.27 3.42 -20.05
N ASP A 96 0.35 4.26 -21.08
CA ASP A 96 0.12 3.87 -22.48
C ASP A 96 1.12 2.79 -22.93
N ALA A 97 2.41 2.95 -22.61
CA ALA A 97 3.46 1.99 -22.98
C ALA A 97 3.30 0.62 -22.28
N LEU A 98 2.75 0.61 -21.07
CA LEU A 98 2.50 -0.59 -20.27
C LEU A 98 1.13 -1.22 -20.54
N GLY A 99 0.32 -0.63 -21.43
CA GLY A 99 -1.02 -1.13 -21.76
C GLY A 99 -2.03 -0.99 -20.62
N VAL A 100 -1.83 -0.04 -19.73
CA VAL A 100 -2.75 0.25 -18.62
C VAL A 100 -4.09 0.72 -19.20
N PRO A 101 -5.23 0.13 -18.81
CA PRO A 101 -6.54 0.53 -19.34
C PRO A 101 -6.87 1.99 -18.97
N VAL A 102 -6.77 2.89 -19.95
CA VAL A 102 -7.04 4.33 -19.78
C VAL A 102 -8.55 4.64 -19.77
N SER A 103 -9.41 3.67 -20.09
CA SER A 103 -10.87 3.81 -20.21
C SER A 103 -11.53 4.04 -18.85
N GLY A 104 -11.38 5.24 -18.30
CA GLY A 104 -11.89 5.64 -17.00
C GLY A 104 -11.12 6.80 -16.37
N LEU A 105 -9.86 7.00 -16.78
CA LEU A 105 -8.99 8.04 -16.22
C LEU A 105 -9.16 9.38 -16.93
N GLY A 106 -9.42 9.42 -18.24
CA GLY A 106 -9.69 10.68 -18.95
C GLY A 106 -8.56 11.73 -18.78
N GLU A 107 -8.92 12.93 -18.31
CA GLU A 107 -8.00 14.00 -17.86
C GLU A 107 -7.68 13.87 -16.36
N GLY A 108 -7.58 12.64 -15.84
CA GLY A 108 -7.37 12.35 -14.43
C GLY A 108 -6.17 13.07 -13.84
N GLU A 109 -6.26 13.35 -12.54
CA GLU A 109 -5.20 14.01 -11.80
C GLU A 109 -3.97 13.09 -11.72
N ARG A 110 -2.83 13.67 -11.34
CA ARG A 110 -1.54 12.96 -11.28
C ARG A 110 -1.64 11.68 -10.43
N GLU A 111 -2.37 11.77 -9.33
CA GLU A 111 -2.64 10.70 -8.37
C GLU A 111 -3.44 9.54 -9.00
N ASP A 112 -4.41 9.84 -9.87
CA ASP A 112 -5.18 8.80 -10.56
C ASP A 112 -4.29 7.94 -11.46
N TRP A 113 -3.31 8.57 -12.13
CA TRP A 113 -2.34 7.87 -12.97
C TRP A 113 -1.35 7.04 -12.14
N LEU A 114 -0.94 7.55 -10.99
CA LEU A 114 -0.11 6.80 -10.05
C LEU A 114 -0.85 5.56 -9.53
N ASP A 115 -2.10 5.70 -9.12
CA ASP A 115 -2.90 4.57 -8.65
C ASP A 115 -3.15 3.53 -9.75
N ALA A 116 -3.42 3.98 -10.98
CA ALA A 116 -3.58 3.09 -12.12
C ALA A 116 -2.29 2.31 -12.42
N LEU A 117 -1.14 2.99 -12.48
CA LEU A 117 0.16 2.35 -12.69
C LEU A 117 0.51 1.39 -11.55
N LEU A 118 0.25 1.79 -10.30
CA LEU A 118 0.47 0.94 -9.14
C LEU A 118 -0.33 -0.36 -9.25
N ALA A 119 -1.64 -0.25 -9.51
CA ALA A 119 -2.55 -1.39 -9.52
C ALA A 119 -2.33 -2.33 -10.72
N THR A 120 -1.89 -1.82 -11.86
CA THR A 120 -1.86 -2.58 -13.12
C THR A 120 -0.45 -2.95 -13.60
N ALA A 121 0.58 -2.22 -13.20
CA ALA A 121 1.96 -2.49 -13.58
C ALA A 121 2.82 -2.90 -12.39
N VAL A 122 2.84 -2.11 -11.31
CA VAL A 122 3.76 -2.32 -10.19
C VAL A 122 3.35 -3.54 -9.34
N VAL A 123 2.15 -3.53 -8.76
CA VAL A 123 1.67 -4.62 -7.87
C VAL A 123 1.68 -5.99 -8.54
N PRO A 124 1.25 -6.15 -9.81
CA PRO A 124 1.30 -7.44 -10.50
C PRO A 124 2.71 -7.96 -10.78
N ALA A 125 3.70 -7.06 -10.86
CA ALA A 125 5.10 -7.38 -11.14
C ALA A 125 5.93 -7.65 -9.88
N LEU A 126 5.40 -7.37 -8.69
CA LEU A 126 6.07 -7.69 -7.43
C LEU A 126 6.34 -9.21 -7.31
N PRO A 127 7.48 -9.62 -6.71
CA PRO A 127 7.86 -11.02 -6.59
C PRO A 127 6.80 -11.83 -5.84
N ARG A 128 6.37 -12.95 -6.40
CA ARG A 128 5.33 -13.81 -5.81
C ARG A 128 5.87 -14.75 -4.74
N GLU A 129 7.17 -14.95 -4.74
CA GLU A 129 7.94 -15.74 -3.79
C GLU A 129 8.38 -14.94 -2.55
N ARG A 130 7.84 -13.73 -2.37
CA ARG A 130 8.08 -12.88 -1.20
C ARG A 130 6.81 -12.19 -0.74
N LEU A 131 6.75 -11.87 0.55
CA LEU A 131 5.84 -10.84 1.05
C LEU A 131 6.54 -9.48 0.89
N VAL A 132 5.89 -8.54 0.21
CA VAL A 132 6.49 -7.24 -0.09
C VAL A 132 5.73 -6.14 0.63
N PHE A 133 6.44 -5.40 1.49
CA PHE A 133 5.96 -4.11 1.98
C PHE A 133 6.39 -3.01 1.01
N VAL A 134 5.44 -2.16 0.62
CA VAL A 134 5.72 -0.90 -0.08
C VAL A 134 5.53 0.25 0.89
N HIS A 135 6.58 1.04 1.13
CA HIS A 135 6.58 2.16 2.07
C HIS A 135 7.11 3.45 1.42
N ASP A 136 7.14 4.55 2.17
CA ASP A 136 7.53 5.88 1.68
C ASP A 136 6.67 6.37 0.51
N TRP A 137 5.35 6.32 0.72
CA TRP A 137 4.36 6.87 -0.19
C TRP A 137 4.54 8.39 -0.36
N PRO A 138 4.20 8.96 -1.52
CA PRO A 138 4.30 10.40 -1.74
C PRO A 138 3.35 11.17 -0.80
N ALA A 139 3.74 12.38 -0.40
CA ALA A 139 3.01 13.20 0.56
C ALA A 139 1.50 13.37 0.26
N PRO A 140 1.05 13.59 -0.99
CA PRO A 140 -0.38 13.65 -1.32
C PRO A 140 -1.16 12.37 -0.98
N GLN A 141 -0.49 11.22 -0.93
CA GLN A 141 -1.07 9.91 -0.63
C GLN A 141 -0.80 9.45 0.82
N ALA A 142 -0.32 10.34 1.70
CA ALA A 142 -0.01 9.99 3.09
C ALA A 142 -1.25 9.66 3.93
N ALA A 143 -2.46 10.05 3.50
CA ALA A 143 -3.70 9.94 4.26
C ALA A 143 -3.58 10.55 5.68
N LEU A 144 -3.41 9.72 6.71
CA LEU A 144 -3.22 10.13 8.11
C LEU A 144 -1.82 9.85 8.65
N ALA A 145 -0.90 9.37 7.79
CA ALA A 145 0.48 9.12 8.16
C ALA A 145 1.24 10.44 8.36
N ARG A 146 2.28 10.38 9.20
CA ARG A 146 3.22 11.49 9.34
C ARG A 146 4.12 11.53 8.10
N LEU A 147 4.32 12.73 7.54
CA LEU A 147 5.29 12.98 6.48
C LEU A 147 6.73 12.66 6.94
N ALA A 148 7.56 12.18 6.04
CA ALA A 148 8.94 11.81 6.36
C ALA A 148 9.72 13.09 6.75
N PRO A 149 10.43 13.12 7.90
CA PRO A 149 11.12 14.34 8.34
C PRO A 149 12.21 14.84 7.38
N HIS A 150 12.74 13.95 6.53
CA HIS A 150 13.86 14.21 5.62
C HIS A 150 13.41 14.38 4.16
N ASP A 151 12.14 14.12 3.86
CA ASP A 151 11.50 14.28 2.54
C ASP A 151 9.98 14.46 2.74
N PRO A 152 9.55 15.63 3.28
CA PRO A 152 8.20 15.84 3.76
C PRO A 152 7.17 16.05 2.64
#